data_AF-A0A9P8VMJ9-F1
#
_entry.id   AF-A0A9P8VMJ9-F1
#
_cell.length_a   1.000
_cell.length_b   1.000
_cell.length_c   1.000
_cell.angle_alpha   90.00
_cell.angle_beta   90.00
_cell.angle_gamma   90.00
#
_symmetry.space_group_name_H-M   'P 1'
#
loop_
_entity.id
_entity.type
_entity.pdbx_description
1 polymer ?
#
loop_
_entity_poly.entity_id
_entity_poly.type
_entity_poly.pdbx_seq_one_letter_code
_entity_poly.pdbx_strand_id
1 'polypeptide(L)'
;MRSSTIIGSLLAGAVGAQAASVVPSDINNAIAAVNQQRAAHEVTPLAWNDNLANDAATWAAHLKAIDQAIHATEAQRPNQGEVLAYFTSSAGNMATPFTAAVNKWLAGGANYPAGGVVADGTESWNHWSQLMWSTSTEIGCGAAQATKGAETKVFVVCRLAPEGNIVGQSPFPNNALLARQNLAPGPFTGDLTHFTTGLGACGNDDTGLPGILALSHLKMGAPSNNNPLCNRRVKLEANGRVAYATVRDKCMGCAVNDVDVSEDVFKALYDDLGLGRRPVTWTLV
;
A
#
# COMPACT_ATOMS: atom_id res chain seq x y z
N MET A 1 -75.47 11.17 -40.05
CA MET A 1 -74.58 12.29 -40.46
C MET A 1 -74.27 13.13 -39.24
N ARG A 2 -73.04 13.66 -39.20
CA ARG A 2 -72.43 14.47 -38.13
C ARG A 2 -71.87 13.66 -36.97
N SER A 3 -70.72 13.97 -36.43
CA SER A 3 -69.48 14.54 -36.94
C SER A 3 -68.52 14.40 -35.76
N SER A 4 -67.28 14.05 -36.04
CA SER A 4 -66.19 13.95 -35.07
C SER A 4 -66.05 15.21 -34.22
N THR A 5 -65.76 15.03 -32.93
CA THR A 5 -64.92 15.96 -32.18
C THR A 5 -64.18 15.17 -31.10
N ILE A 6 -62.96 14.74 -31.44
CA ILE A 6 -62.01 14.19 -30.47
C ILE A 6 -61.35 15.41 -29.80
N ILE A 7 -61.67 15.62 -28.53
CA ILE A 7 -60.95 16.57 -27.67
C ILE A 7 -59.71 15.84 -27.17
N GLY A 8 -58.56 16.15 -27.76
CA GLY A 8 -57.26 15.67 -27.28
C GLY A 8 -56.96 16.26 -25.91
N SER A 9 -57.13 15.43 -24.87
CA SER A 9 -56.67 15.76 -23.52
C SER A 9 -55.17 15.57 -23.45
N LEU A 10 -54.40 16.66 -23.38
CA LEU A 10 -53.01 16.63 -22.96
C LEU A 10 -52.97 16.26 -21.47
N LEU A 11 -52.84 14.97 -21.18
CA LEU A 11 -52.36 14.51 -19.88
C LEU A 11 -50.87 14.83 -19.82
N ALA A 12 -50.53 15.94 -19.17
CA ALA A 12 -49.19 16.19 -18.69
C ALA A 12 -48.82 15.06 -17.73
N GLY A 13 -47.99 14.13 -18.19
CA GLY A 13 -47.37 13.12 -17.35
C GLY A 13 -46.51 13.84 -16.31
N ALA A 14 -46.96 13.87 -15.07
CA ALA A 14 -46.10 14.19 -13.95
C ALA A 14 -45.05 13.09 -13.86
N VAL A 15 -43.88 13.33 -14.46
CA VAL A 15 -42.69 12.53 -14.22
C VAL A 15 -42.27 12.86 -12.79
N GLY A 16 -42.77 12.08 -11.83
CA GLY A 16 -42.25 12.11 -10.48
C GLY A 16 -40.78 11.70 -10.54
N ALA A 17 -39.89 12.69 -10.45
CA ALA A 17 -38.48 12.44 -10.21
C ALA A 17 -38.38 11.71 -8.87
N GLN A 18 -38.15 10.40 -8.93
CA GLN A 18 -37.72 9.63 -7.77
C GLN A 18 -36.37 10.21 -7.36
N ALA A 19 -36.35 10.89 -6.22
CA ALA A 19 -35.12 11.38 -5.62
C ALA A 19 -34.27 10.16 -5.26
N ALA A 20 -33.27 9.87 -6.09
CA ALA A 20 -32.20 8.95 -5.72
C ALA A 20 -31.54 9.51 -4.46
N SER A 21 -31.50 8.72 -3.40
CA SER A 21 -30.84 9.07 -2.15
C SER A 21 -29.34 9.27 -2.41
N VAL A 22 -28.90 10.53 -2.44
CA VAL A 22 -27.49 10.91 -2.60
C VAL A 22 -26.74 10.52 -1.32
N VAL A 23 -26.02 9.41 -1.36
CA VAL A 23 -24.76 9.32 -0.61
C VAL A 23 -23.72 10.10 -1.46
N PRO A 24 -23.02 11.11 -0.90
CA PRO A 24 -22.29 12.10 -1.72
C PRO A 24 -21.11 11.49 -2.47
N SER A 25 -20.83 11.96 -3.68
CA SER A 25 -19.66 11.60 -4.50
C SER A 25 -18.31 11.62 -3.73
N ASP A 26 -18.20 12.42 -2.66
CA ASP A 26 -17.02 12.52 -1.81
C ASP A 26 -16.56 11.18 -1.22
N ILE A 27 -17.45 10.41 -0.59
CA ILE A 27 -17.02 9.16 0.06
C ILE A 27 -16.57 8.12 -0.96
N ASN A 28 -17.25 8.03 -2.10
CA ASN A 28 -16.88 7.13 -3.19
C ASN A 28 -15.49 7.49 -3.75
N ASN A 29 -15.22 8.78 -3.94
CA ASN A 29 -13.90 9.25 -4.39
C ASN A 29 -12.81 8.93 -3.35
N ALA A 30 -13.10 9.12 -2.07
CA ALA A 30 -12.17 8.83 -0.98
C ALA A 30 -11.81 7.33 -0.94
N ILE A 31 -12.80 6.43 -0.99
CA ILE A 31 -12.54 4.98 -0.98
C ILE A 31 -11.86 4.52 -2.28
N ALA A 32 -12.22 5.11 -3.42
CA ALA A 32 -11.52 4.84 -4.68
C ALA A 32 -10.03 5.20 -4.60
N ALA A 33 -9.67 6.31 -3.98
CA ALA A 33 -8.27 6.70 -3.78
C ALA A 33 -7.50 5.72 -2.88
N VAL A 34 -8.13 5.26 -1.78
CA VAL A 34 -7.55 4.21 -0.91
C VAL A 34 -7.30 2.94 -1.73
N ASN A 35 -8.31 2.48 -2.47
CA ASN A 35 -8.22 1.24 -3.24
C ASN A 35 -7.27 1.32 -4.43
N GLN A 36 -7.11 2.50 -5.04
CA GLN A 36 -6.08 2.75 -6.04
C GLN A 36 -4.67 2.59 -5.44
N GLN A 37 -4.43 3.12 -4.24
CA GLN A 37 -3.14 2.94 -3.58
C GLN A 37 -2.93 1.48 -3.14
N ARG A 38 -3.95 0.82 -2.58
CA ARG A 38 -3.88 -0.62 -2.25
C ARG A 38 -3.48 -1.45 -3.48
N ALA A 39 -4.11 -1.21 -4.64
CA ALA A 39 -3.77 -1.88 -5.88
C ALA A 39 -2.31 -1.63 -6.32
N ALA A 40 -1.81 -0.39 -6.19
CA ALA A 40 -0.41 -0.06 -6.50
C ALA A 40 0.60 -0.79 -5.61
N HIS A 41 0.16 -1.27 -4.45
CA HIS A 41 0.95 -2.06 -3.50
C HIS A 41 0.58 -3.55 -3.45
N GLU A 42 -0.16 -4.06 -4.44
CA GLU A 42 -0.62 -5.47 -4.50
C GLU A 42 -1.48 -5.90 -3.30
N VAL A 43 -2.19 -4.95 -2.69
CA VAL A 43 -3.11 -5.19 -1.58
C VAL A 43 -4.54 -5.26 -2.10
N THR A 44 -5.29 -6.29 -1.67
CA THR A 44 -6.70 -6.48 -2.03
C THR A 44 -7.53 -5.24 -1.71
N PRO A 45 -8.36 -4.71 -2.63
CA PRO A 45 -9.24 -3.58 -2.36
C PRO A 45 -10.15 -3.80 -1.15
N LEU A 46 -10.40 -2.74 -0.38
CA LEU A 46 -11.38 -2.74 0.71
C LEU A 46 -12.79 -2.65 0.13
N ALA A 47 -13.70 -3.47 0.67
CA ALA A 47 -15.13 -3.37 0.42
C ALA A 47 -15.77 -2.37 1.41
N TRP A 48 -16.77 -1.62 0.95
CA TRP A 48 -17.54 -0.76 1.85
C TRP A 48 -18.43 -1.61 2.76
N ASN A 49 -18.53 -1.23 4.04
CA ASN A 49 -19.40 -1.86 5.03
C ASN A 49 -20.20 -0.82 5.82
N ASP A 50 -21.53 -0.90 5.74
CA ASP A 50 -22.44 0.07 6.35
C ASP A 50 -22.44 0.03 7.89
N ASN A 51 -22.16 -1.13 8.51
CA ASN A 51 -22.06 -1.22 9.96
C ASN A 51 -20.81 -0.47 10.46
N LEU A 52 -19.67 -0.68 9.79
CA LEU A 52 -18.44 0.08 10.06
C LEU A 52 -18.64 1.58 9.86
N ALA A 53 -19.43 1.98 8.85
CA ALA A 53 -19.74 3.38 8.60
C ALA A 53 -20.63 3.99 9.70
N ASN A 54 -21.61 3.24 10.19
CA ASN A 54 -22.45 3.65 11.32
C ASN A 54 -21.63 3.80 12.61
N ASP A 55 -20.71 2.87 12.89
CA ASP A 55 -19.80 2.94 14.03
C ASP A 55 -18.86 4.15 13.91
N ALA A 56 -18.31 4.40 12.71
CA ALA A 56 -17.49 5.57 12.41
C ALA A 56 -18.26 6.88 12.64
N ALA A 57 -19.49 6.99 12.14
CA ALA A 57 -20.33 8.16 12.28
C ALA A 57 -20.72 8.43 13.73
N THR A 58 -21.02 7.38 14.49
CA THR A 58 -21.30 7.46 15.93
C THR A 58 -20.09 8.01 16.69
N TRP A 59 -18.90 7.51 16.39
CA TRP A 59 -17.68 8.01 17.03
C TRP A 59 -17.38 9.46 16.61
N ALA A 60 -17.49 9.81 15.33
CA ALA A 60 -17.31 11.19 14.89
C ALA A 60 -18.28 12.16 15.59
N ALA A 61 -19.54 11.75 15.80
CA ALA A 61 -20.51 12.53 16.56
C ALA A 61 -20.12 12.66 18.05
N HIS A 62 -19.55 11.62 18.65
CA HIS A 62 -18.99 11.68 20.00
C HIS A 62 -17.83 12.68 20.10
N LEU A 63 -16.85 12.61 19.19
CA LEU A 63 -15.71 13.55 19.13
C LEU A 63 -16.15 15.00 19.00
N LYS A 64 -17.17 15.24 18.17
CA LYS A 64 -17.82 16.55 18.06
C LYS A 64 -18.44 17.00 19.39
N ALA A 65 -19.12 16.11 20.12
CA ALA A 65 -19.80 16.44 21.36
C ALA A 65 -18.82 16.77 22.50
N ILE A 66 -17.66 16.09 22.54
CA ILE A 66 -16.61 16.35 23.54
C ILE A 66 -15.59 17.41 23.09
N ASP A 67 -15.67 17.86 21.84
CA ASP A 67 -14.75 18.81 21.19
C ASP A 67 -13.26 18.38 21.28
N GLN A 68 -13.00 17.09 21.09
CA GLN A 68 -11.66 16.51 21.17
C GLN A 68 -11.46 15.44 20.09
N ALA A 69 -10.29 15.45 19.46
CA ALA A 69 -9.88 14.44 18.50
C ALA A 69 -9.08 13.35 19.22
N ILE A 70 -9.79 12.34 19.72
CA ILE A 70 -9.21 11.19 20.41
C ILE A 70 -9.62 9.90 19.72
N HIS A 71 -8.74 8.91 19.72
CA HIS A 71 -9.04 7.60 19.19
C HIS A 71 -9.99 6.82 20.11
N ALA A 72 -10.87 6.00 19.54
CA ALA A 72 -11.62 5.03 20.33
C ALA A 72 -10.68 3.97 20.92
N THR A 73 -10.94 3.58 22.17
CA THR A 73 -10.26 2.44 22.80
C THR A 73 -10.68 1.13 22.14
N GLU A 74 -9.85 0.08 22.16
CA GLU A 74 -10.20 -1.22 21.57
C GLU A 74 -11.54 -1.79 22.08
N ALA A 75 -11.83 -1.60 23.37
CA ALA A 75 -13.10 -2.02 23.97
C ALA A 75 -14.33 -1.32 23.37
N GLN A 76 -14.17 -0.09 22.88
CA GLN A 76 -15.23 0.67 22.19
C GLN A 76 -15.36 0.31 20.71
N ARG A 77 -14.41 -0.45 20.17
CA ARG A 77 -14.34 -0.81 18.74
C ARG A 77 -13.76 -2.20 18.52
N PRO A 78 -14.39 -3.25 19.10
CA PRO A 78 -13.84 -4.59 19.06
C PRO A 78 -13.65 -5.06 17.61
N ASN A 79 -12.45 -5.57 17.31
CA ASN A 79 -12.01 -6.04 16.00
C ASN A 79 -12.04 -5.01 14.86
N GLN A 80 -11.96 -3.71 15.20
CA GLN A 80 -11.95 -2.63 14.22
C GLN A 80 -10.72 -1.73 14.39
N GLY A 81 -10.01 -1.51 13.28
CA GLY A 81 -9.03 -0.44 13.11
C GLY A 81 -9.72 0.93 13.08
N GLU A 82 -8.94 2.00 13.26
CA GLU A 82 -9.45 3.36 13.20
C GLU A 82 -8.41 4.30 12.59
N VAL A 83 -8.84 5.16 11.67
CA VAL A 83 -8.10 6.36 11.27
C VAL A 83 -8.94 7.59 11.55
N LEU A 84 -8.31 8.64 12.08
CA LEU A 84 -8.97 9.86 12.54
C LEU A 84 -8.31 11.09 11.90
N ALA A 85 -9.14 12.03 11.44
CA ALA A 85 -8.70 13.33 11.00
C ALA A 85 -9.55 14.41 11.67
N TYR A 86 -8.87 15.49 12.02
CA TYR A 86 -9.47 16.69 12.56
C TYR A 86 -9.04 17.89 11.72
N PHE A 87 -10.02 18.74 11.41
CA PHE A 87 -9.82 19.98 10.66
C PHE A 87 -10.56 21.14 11.31
N THR A 88 -10.03 22.34 11.09
CA THR A 88 -10.69 23.62 11.38
C THR A 88 -10.81 24.41 10.08
N SER A 89 -11.97 24.99 9.81
CA SER A 89 -12.29 25.75 8.60
C SER A 89 -12.94 27.08 8.99
N SER A 90 -12.53 28.18 8.35
CA SER A 90 -13.24 29.46 8.43
C SER A 90 -14.23 29.67 7.28
N ALA A 91 -14.34 28.71 6.37
CA ALA A 91 -15.18 28.77 5.17
C ALA A 91 -16.55 28.09 5.37
N GLY A 92 -16.93 27.81 6.62
CA GLY A 92 -18.11 27.00 6.94
C GLY A 92 -17.87 25.50 6.76
N ASN A 93 -18.98 24.76 6.62
CA ASN A 93 -18.97 23.31 6.48
C ASN A 93 -18.10 22.85 5.30
N MET A 94 -17.23 21.88 5.55
CA MET A 94 -16.44 21.24 4.50
C MET A 94 -17.35 20.38 3.63
N ALA A 95 -17.32 20.64 2.31
CA ALA A 95 -18.11 19.89 1.33
C ALA A 95 -17.54 18.49 1.05
N THR A 96 -16.21 18.33 1.15
CA THR A 96 -15.49 17.07 0.84
C THR A 96 -14.60 16.58 1.99
N PRO A 97 -15.14 16.39 3.21
CA PRO A 97 -14.35 16.02 4.38
C PRO A 97 -13.68 14.65 4.24
N PHE A 98 -14.28 13.69 3.53
CA PHE A 98 -13.71 12.34 3.39
C PHE A 98 -12.50 12.34 2.45
N THR A 99 -12.61 12.99 1.29
CA THR A 99 -11.47 13.13 0.37
C THR A 99 -10.32 13.86 1.03
N ALA A 100 -10.59 14.93 1.80
CA ALA A 100 -9.57 15.66 2.54
C ALA A 100 -8.86 14.79 3.60
N ALA A 101 -9.62 14.01 4.37
CA ALA A 101 -9.09 13.09 5.37
C ALA A 101 -8.25 11.97 4.73
N VAL A 102 -8.79 11.29 3.72
CA VAL A 102 -8.08 10.24 3.00
C VAL A 102 -6.79 10.77 2.38
N ASN A 103 -6.81 11.89 1.66
CA ASN A 103 -5.58 12.43 1.08
C ASN A 103 -4.50 12.74 2.14
N LYS A 104 -4.91 13.26 3.30
CA LYS A 104 -4.00 13.52 4.43
C LYS A 104 -3.40 12.22 4.97
N TRP A 105 -4.20 11.17 5.13
CA TRP A 105 -3.72 9.87 5.59
C TRP A 105 -2.82 9.19 4.54
N LEU A 106 -3.22 9.18 3.26
CA LEU A 106 -2.46 8.55 2.19
C LEU A 106 -1.10 9.20 1.96
N ALA A 107 -0.97 10.51 2.21
CA ALA A 107 0.30 11.23 2.16
C ALA A 107 1.36 10.67 3.12
N GLY A 108 0.94 9.99 4.20
CA GLY A 108 1.83 9.30 5.13
C GLY A 108 2.70 8.23 4.45
N GLY A 109 2.26 7.67 3.31
CA GLY A 109 3.02 6.68 2.56
C GLY A 109 4.40 7.16 2.08
N ALA A 110 4.59 8.47 1.90
CA ALA A 110 5.90 9.05 1.56
C ALA A 110 6.93 8.90 2.70
N ASN A 111 6.45 8.75 3.93
CA ASN A 111 7.28 8.57 5.13
C ASN A 111 7.40 7.10 5.56
N TYR A 112 6.72 6.18 4.88
CA TYR A 112 6.80 4.76 5.21
C TYR A 112 8.17 4.21 4.80
N PRO A 113 9.00 3.72 5.75
CA PRO A 113 10.22 3.04 5.39
C PRO A 113 9.86 1.71 4.75
N ALA A 114 10.47 1.38 3.61
CA ALA A 114 10.20 0.13 2.94
C ALA A 114 10.51 -1.06 3.86
N GLY A 115 9.53 -1.95 4.06
CA GLY A 115 9.62 -3.05 5.03
C GLY A 115 9.40 -2.64 6.48
N GLY A 116 8.94 -1.41 6.74
CA GLY A 116 8.59 -0.92 8.07
C GLY A 116 7.56 -1.79 8.78
N VAL A 117 7.75 -1.93 10.08
CA VAL A 117 6.77 -2.53 10.99
C VAL A 117 6.23 -1.45 11.90
N VAL A 118 5.00 -1.61 12.37
CA VAL A 118 4.44 -0.75 13.40
C VAL A 118 5.19 -1.02 14.70
N ALA A 119 5.94 -0.05 15.20
CA ALA A 119 6.69 -0.13 16.43
C ALA A 119 5.79 0.13 17.65
N ASP A 120 4.98 1.19 17.59
CA ASP A 120 4.12 1.60 18.71
C ASP A 120 2.80 2.27 18.28
N GLY A 121 2.57 2.45 16.97
CA GLY A 121 1.36 3.09 16.45
C GLY A 121 1.39 4.62 16.52
N THR A 122 2.54 5.23 16.81
CA THR A 122 2.73 6.69 16.81
C THR A 122 3.48 7.21 15.59
N GLU A 123 3.81 6.31 14.65
CA GLU A 123 4.57 6.65 13.46
C GLU A 123 3.83 7.68 12.60
N SER A 124 4.59 8.57 11.94
CA SER A 124 4.02 9.57 11.03
C SER A 124 3.23 8.99 9.85
N TRP A 125 3.39 7.69 9.58
CA TRP A 125 2.72 6.93 8.55
C TRP A 125 1.63 5.98 9.08
N ASN A 126 1.32 6.01 10.38
CA ASN A 126 0.41 5.04 11.02
C ASN A 126 -1.01 5.04 10.42
N HIS A 127 -1.52 6.20 10.01
CA HIS A 127 -2.80 6.27 9.29
C HIS A 127 -2.73 5.61 7.91
N TRP A 128 -1.62 5.80 7.20
CA TRP A 128 -1.40 5.17 5.89
C TRP A 128 -1.32 3.65 6.02
N SER A 129 -0.56 3.13 7.00
CA SER A 129 -0.44 1.69 7.19
C SER A 129 -1.75 1.03 7.57
N GLN A 130 -2.60 1.70 8.35
CA GLN A 130 -3.94 1.19 8.64
C GLN A 130 -4.73 0.97 7.35
N LEU A 131 -4.70 1.95 6.44
CA LEU A 131 -5.39 1.89 5.16
C LEU A 131 -4.80 0.85 4.21
N MET A 132 -3.49 0.58 4.31
CA MET A 132 -2.80 -0.43 3.51
C MET A 132 -2.79 -1.82 4.15
N TRP A 133 -3.41 -1.98 5.32
CA TRP A 133 -3.35 -3.24 6.06
C TRP A 133 -4.02 -4.37 5.28
N SER A 134 -3.25 -5.41 5.00
CA SER A 134 -3.58 -6.45 4.03
C SER A 134 -4.61 -7.44 4.52
N THR A 135 -4.71 -7.64 5.84
CA THR A 135 -5.76 -8.46 6.43
C THR A 135 -7.07 -7.71 6.58
N SER A 136 -7.08 -6.37 6.57
CA SER A 136 -8.32 -5.59 6.55
C SER A 136 -8.99 -5.74 5.19
N THR A 137 -10.25 -6.16 5.20
CA THR A 137 -11.06 -6.45 4.01
C THR A 137 -12.18 -5.43 3.81
N GLU A 138 -12.60 -4.77 4.88
CA GLU A 138 -13.74 -3.87 4.87
C GLU A 138 -13.40 -2.50 5.44
N ILE A 139 -14.08 -1.47 4.96
CA ILE A 139 -13.97 -0.09 5.44
C ILE A 139 -15.34 0.57 5.52
N GLY A 140 -15.55 1.40 6.54
CA GLY A 140 -16.70 2.29 6.64
C GLY A 140 -16.29 3.60 7.30
N CYS A 141 -16.83 4.72 6.82
CA CYS A 141 -16.42 6.06 7.28
C CYS A 141 -17.62 6.92 7.68
N GLY A 142 -17.39 7.84 8.62
CA GLY A 142 -18.37 8.80 9.09
C GLY A 142 -17.70 10.13 9.47
N ALA A 143 -18.46 11.22 9.37
CA ALA A 143 -17.98 12.56 9.68
C ALA A 143 -19.00 13.34 10.47
N ALA A 144 -18.52 14.25 11.33
CA ALA A 144 -19.35 15.17 12.08
C ALA A 144 -18.71 16.56 12.08
N GLN A 145 -19.52 17.60 11.89
CA GLN A 145 -19.07 18.99 11.84
C GLN A 145 -19.83 19.84 12.86
N ALA A 146 -19.16 20.81 13.47
CA ALA A 146 -19.77 21.82 14.33
C ALA A 146 -19.24 23.20 13.98
N THR A 147 -20.14 24.17 13.84
CA THR A 147 -19.79 25.56 13.55
C THR A 147 -20.10 26.43 14.75
N LYS A 148 -19.10 27.17 15.24
CA LYS A 148 -19.24 28.15 16.32
C LYS A 148 -18.61 29.48 15.87
N GLY A 149 -19.45 30.49 15.68
CA GLY A 149 -18.99 31.76 15.10
C GLY A 149 -18.50 31.55 13.68
N ALA A 150 -17.29 32.02 13.38
CA ALA A 150 -16.65 31.86 12.06
C ALA A 150 -15.87 30.54 11.90
N GLU A 151 -15.77 29.72 12.94
CA GLU A 151 -14.98 28.49 12.93
C GLU A 151 -15.88 27.25 12.81
N THR A 152 -15.56 26.39 11.85
CA THR A 152 -16.13 25.04 11.72
C THR A 152 -15.07 24.00 12.06
N LYS A 153 -15.39 23.13 13.00
CA LYS A 153 -14.59 21.95 13.37
C LYS A 153 -15.16 20.73 12.68
N VAL A 154 -14.29 19.89 12.12
CA VAL A 154 -14.66 18.70 11.36
C VAL A 154 -13.90 17.49 11.88
N PHE A 155 -14.63 16.46 12.26
CA PHE A 155 -14.10 15.18 12.72
C PHE A 155 -14.47 14.11 11.70
N VAL A 156 -13.47 13.41 11.16
CA VAL A 156 -13.66 12.34 10.17
C VAL A 156 -13.02 11.07 10.72
N VAL A 157 -13.81 10.00 10.76
CA VAL A 157 -13.39 8.69 11.26
C VAL A 157 -13.63 7.67 10.15
N CYS A 158 -12.69 6.77 9.94
CA CYS A 158 -12.93 5.51 9.22
C CYS A 158 -12.58 4.32 10.09
N ARG A 159 -13.40 3.27 10.00
CA ARG A 159 -13.21 1.97 10.61
C ARG A 159 -12.78 0.97 9.55
N LEU A 160 -11.87 0.08 9.90
CA LEU A 160 -11.44 -1.01 9.04
C LEU A 160 -11.56 -2.33 9.79
N ALA A 161 -12.02 -3.39 9.12
CA ALA A 161 -12.16 -4.71 9.73
C ALA A 161 -11.57 -5.81 8.84
N PRO A 162 -10.91 -6.82 9.44
CA PRO A 162 -10.31 -6.82 10.77
C PRO A 162 -9.35 -5.63 11.00
N GLU A 163 -9.03 -5.34 12.26
CA GLU A 163 -8.10 -4.28 12.62
C GLU A 163 -6.71 -4.48 12.02
N GLY A 164 -6.00 -3.36 11.89
CA GLY A 164 -4.63 -3.33 11.42
C GLY A 164 -3.72 -2.67 12.43
N ASN A 165 -2.53 -2.30 11.97
CA ASN A 165 -1.48 -1.69 12.80
C ASN A 165 -1.13 -2.51 14.03
N ILE A 166 -1.04 -3.83 13.86
CA ILE A 166 -0.57 -4.73 14.91
C ILE A 166 0.91 -4.45 15.15
N VAL A 167 1.27 -4.17 16.39
CA VAL A 167 2.66 -3.91 16.80
C VAL A 167 3.56 -5.10 16.40
N GLY A 168 4.72 -4.77 15.84
CA GLY A 168 5.69 -5.71 15.30
C GLY A 168 5.36 -6.24 13.89
N GLN A 169 4.23 -5.84 13.29
CA GLN A 169 3.83 -6.32 11.97
C GLN A 169 3.85 -5.20 10.91
N SER A 170 3.94 -5.61 9.65
CA SER A 170 3.87 -4.74 8.48
C SER A 170 2.44 -4.71 7.92
N PRO A 171 1.99 -3.59 7.30
CA PRO A 171 0.69 -3.55 6.63
C PRO A 171 0.55 -4.56 5.49
N PHE A 172 1.63 -5.04 4.91
CA PHE A 172 1.58 -5.99 3.80
C PHE A 172 1.63 -7.44 4.31
N PRO A 173 1.15 -8.41 3.51
CA PRO A 173 0.97 -9.79 3.98
C PRO A 173 2.26 -10.36 4.58
N ASN A 174 2.16 -10.93 5.78
CA ASN A 174 3.27 -11.58 6.49
C ASN A 174 3.91 -12.75 5.71
N ASN A 175 3.22 -13.30 4.70
CA ASN A 175 3.77 -14.34 3.83
C ASN A 175 4.39 -13.81 2.51
N ALA A 176 4.33 -12.49 2.27
CA ALA A 176 4.90 -11.87 1.08
C ALA A 176 6.04 -10.90 1.42
N LEU A 177 6.09 -10.25 2.58
CA LEU A 177 7.26 -9.41 2.93
C LEU A 177 8.34 -10.16 3.71
N LEU A 178 8.01 -11.06 4.65
CA LEU A 178 9.02 -11.89 5.31
C LEU A 178 9.57 -13.00 4.39
N ALA A 179 8.79 -13.41 3.38
CA ALA A 179 9.23 -14.35 2.36
C ALA A 179 9.92 -13.71 1.14
N ARG A 180 9.53 -12.48 0.72
CA ARG A 180 10.22 -11.76 -0.38
C ARG A 180 11.44 -10.99 0.12
N GLN A 181 11.36 -10.32 1.26
CA GLN A 181 12.48 -9.60 1.88
C GLN A 181 13.05 -10.41 3.05
N ASN A 182 13.50 -11.64 2.81
CA ASN A 182 14.24 -12.37 3.84
C ASN A 182 15.52 -11.56 4.17
N LEU A 183 15.41 -10.61 5.12
CA LEU A 183 16.47 -9.75 5.62
C LEU A 183 17.46 -10.55 6.47
N ALA A 184 17.14 -11.83 6.74
CA ALA A 184 18.17 -12.79 7.10
C ALA A 184 19.28 -12.66 6.05
N PRO A 185 20.49 -12.27 6.44
CA PRO A 185 21.55 -12.01 5.47
C PRO A 185 21.89 -13.27 4.68
N GLY A 186 21.50 -14.46 5.14
CA GLY A 186 21.88 -15.75 4.59
C GLY A 186 22.53 -16.58 5.71
N PRO A 187 23.28 -17.63 5.37
CA PRO A 187 23.61 -18.05 4.02
C PRO A 187 22.42 -18.66 3.26
N PHE A 188 22.32 -18.36 1.97
CA PHE A 188 21.41 -19.03 1.04
C PHE A 188 22.21 -19.93 0.10
N THR A 189 21.65 -21.08 -0.25
CA THR A 189 22.20 -21.96 -1.29
C THR A 189 21.26 -21.98 -2.49
N GLY A 190 21.83 -21.81 -3.68
CA GLY A 190 21.11 -21.83 -4.95
C GLY A 190 22.07 -21.98 -6.12
N ASP A 191 21.59 -21.70 -7.33
CA ASP A 191 22.44 -21.70 -8.51
C ASP A 191 22.93 -20.28 -8.88
N LEU A 192 24.09 -20.25 -9.50
CA LEU A 192 24.77 -19.11 -10.08
C LEU A 192 24.76 -19.27 -11.60
N THR A 193 24.29 -18.24 -12.30
CA THR A 193 24.51 -18.05 -13.75
C THR A 193 25.25 -16.75 -13.99
N HIS A 194 25.52 -16.41 -15.26
CA HIS A 194 26.12 -15.14 -15.61
C HIS A 194 25.39 -14.41 -16.74
N PHE A 195 25.56 -13.08 -16.75
CA PHE A 195 25.03 -12.20 -17.77
C PHE A 195 26.01 -11.07 -18.13
N THR A 196 25.82 -10.53 -19.34
CA THR A 196 26.49 -9.29 -19.77
C THR A 196 25.75 -8.09 -19.18
N THR A 197 26.47 -7.24 -18.45
CA THR A 197 25.91 -6.08 -17.74
C THR A 197 25.31 -5.03 -18.67
N GLY A 198 24.25 -4.36 -18.21
CA GLY A 198 23.56 -3.28 -18.93
C GLY A 198 22.63 -2.49 -18.00
N LEU A 199 21.50 -1.99 -18.52
CA LEU A 199 20.48 -1.33 -17.72
C LEU A 199 19.79 -2.32 -16.78
N GLY A 200 20.04 -2.17 -15.48
CA GLY A 200 19.47 -3.04 -14.44
C GLY A 200 18.16 -2.51 -13.86
N ALA A 201 17.38 -3.41 -13.27
CA ALA A 201 16.11 -3.13 -12.61
C ALA A 201 16.22 -2.15 -11.43
N CYS A 202 17.43 -1.91 -10.88
CA CYS A 202 17.64 -0.87 -9.88
C CYS A 202 17.69 0.56 -10.44
N GLY A 203 17.60 0.71 -11.77
CA GLY A 203 17.54 2.01 -12.45
C GLY A 203 18.91 2.57 -12.85
N ASN A 204 19.95 1.75 -12.81
CA ASN A 204 21.30 2.14 -13.19
C ASN A 204 21.73 1.44 -14.48
N ASP A 205 22.40 2.18 -15.35
CA ASP A 205 23.12 1.60 -16.48
C ASP A 205 24.52 1.19 -16.02
N ASP A 206 24.74 -0.11 -15.88
CA ASP A 206 25.99 -0.70 -15.44
C ASP A 206 26.78 -1.34 -16.60
N THR A 207 26.52 -0.91 -17.84
CA THR A 207 27.20 -1.43 -19.04
C THR A 207 28.73 -1.40 -18.88
N GLY A 208 29.33 -2.59 -18.91
CA GLY A 208 30.79 -2.79 -18.83
C GLY A 208 31.37 -2.70 -17.42
N LEU A 209 30.53 -2.57 -16.38
CA LEU A 209 30.99 -2.52 -15.00
C LEU A 209 31.11 -3.94 -14.39
N PRO A 210 32.13 -4.19 -13.57
CA PRO A 210 32.30 -5.46 -12.88
C PRO A 210 31.47 -5.54 -11.59
N GLY A 211 31.40 -6.73 -10.98
CA GLY A 211 30.86 -6.88 -9.63
C GLY A 211 29.35 -6.68 -9.51
N ILE A 212 28.59 -6.99 -10.56
CA ILE A 212 27.15 -6.78 -10.62
C ILE A 212 26.42 -8.09 -10.33
N LEU A 213 25.32 -8.00 -9.58
CA LEU A 213 24.47 -9.14 -9.26
C LEU A 213 23.00 -8.78 -9.51
N ALA A 214 22.29 -9.71 -10.12
CA ALA A 214 20.85 -9.72 -10.23
C ALA A 214 20.27 -10.74 -9.24
N LEU A 215 19.41 -10.27 -8.32
CA LEU A 215 18.67 -11.15 -7.42
C LEU A 215 17.44 -11.71 -8.11
N SER A 216 16.98 -12.89 -7.69
CA SER A 216 15.70 -13.44 -8.19
C SER A 216 14.56 -12.43 -8.07
N HIS A 217 13.75 -12.32 -9.12
CA HIS A 217 12.51 -11.55 -9.10
C HIS A 217 11.56 -11.98 -7.98
N LEU A 218 11.64 -13.23 -7.53
CA LEU A 218 10.86 -13.75 -6.40
C LEU A 218 11.31 -13.13 -5.07
N LYS A 219 12.60 -12.80 -4.91
CA LYS A 219 13.12 -12.04 -3.76
C LYS A 219 12.89 -10.55 -3.90
N MET A 220 13.16 -9.97 -5.07
CA MET A 220 13.00 -8.53 -5.27
C MET A 220 11.53 -8.10 -5.32
N GLY A 221 10.61 -8.99 -5.69
CA GLY A 221 9.18 -8.68 -5.82
C GLY A 221 8.88 -7.69 -6.95
N ALA A 222 7.72 -7.03 -6.87
CA ALA A 222 7.27 -6.06 -7.87
C ALA A 222 8.17 -4.82 -8.01
N PRO A 223 8.71 -4.22 -6.92
CA PRO A 223 9.53 -3.00 -7.04
C PRO A 223 10.78 -3.24 -7.88
N SER A 224 11.04 -2.38 -8.86
CA SER A 224 12.29 -2.34 -9.63
C SER A 224 13.13 -1.17 -9.13
N ASN A 225 12.91 0.04 -9.67
CA ASN A 225 13.63 1.23 -9.21
C ASN A 225 13.38 1.47 -7.72
N ASN A 226 14.42 1.87 -6.98
CA ASN A 226 14.39 2.11 -5.53
C ASN A 226 13.99 0.88 -4.69
N ASN A 227 14.18 -0.34 -5.20
CA ASN A 227 13.99 -1.55 -4.40
C ASN A 227 14.93 -1.53 -3.17
N PRO A 228 14.47 -1.89 -1.96
CA PRO A 228 15.31 -1.90 -0.75
C PRO A 228 16.53 -2.81 -0.81
N LEU A 229 16.53 -3.80 -1.70
CA LEU A 229 17.67 -4.68 -1.94
C LEU A 229 18.67 -4.09 -2.93
N CYS A 230 18.32 -3.05 -3.68
CA CYS A 230 19.27 -2.38 -4.57
C CYS A 230 20.43 -1.79 -3.78
N ASN A 231 21.62 -1.82 -4.38
CA ASN A 231 22.89 -1.35 -3.82
C ASN A 231 23.36 -2.11 -2.57
N ARG A 232 22.63 -3.15 -2.13
CA ARG A 232 23.12 -4.07 -1.11
C ARG A 232 24.31 -4.85 -1.65
N ARG A 233 25.28 -5.11 -0.78
CA ARG A 233 26.45 -5.93 -1.09
C ARG A 233 26.13 -7.39 -0.82
N VAL A 234 26.67 -8.28 -1.64
CA VAL A 234 26.53 -9.73 -1.50
C VAL A 234 27.93 -10.37 -1.47
N LYS A 235 28.16 -11.24 -0.49
CA LYS A 235 29.27 -12.20 -0.45
C LYS A 235 28.81 -13.49 -1.12
N LEU A 236 29.57 -13.98 -2.10
CA LEU A 236 29.34 -15.25 -2.78
C LEU A 236 30.50 -16.20 -2.50
N GLU A 237 30.19 -17.47 -2.24
CA GLU A 237 31.14 -18.51 -1.90
C GLU A 237 30.86 -19.75 -2.74
N ALA A 238 31.86 -20.16 -3.53
CA ALA A 238 31.77 -21.32 -4.40
C ALA A 238 33.18 -21.83 -4.72
N ASN A 239 33.34 -23.14 -4.90
CA ASN A 239 34.62 -23.75 -5.31
C ASN A 239 35.82 -23.38 -4.40
N GLY A 240 35.57 -23.19 -3.10
CA GLY A 240 36.60 -22.75 -2.13
C GLY A 240 37.04 -21.29 -2.31
N ARG A 241 36.34 -20.51 -3.13
CA ARG A 241 36.62 -19.10 -3.43
C ARG A 241 35.50 -18.20 -2.92
N VAL A 242 35.84 -16.93 -2.74
CA VAL A 242 34.93 -15.88 -2.30
C VAL A 242 34.96 -14.76 -3.32
N ALA A 243 33.78 -14.31 -3.73
CA ALA A 243 33.59 -13.12 -4.55
C ALA A 243 32.55 -12.20 -3.92
N TYR A 244 32.47 -10.99 -4.46
CA TYR A 244 31.73 -9.90 -3.86
C TYR A 244 31.07 -9.11 -4.98
N ALA A 245 29.75 -8.96 -4.90
CA ALA A 245 28.98 -8.21 -5.89
C ALA A 245 28.00 -7.22 -5.22
N THR A 246 27.37 -6.39 -6.03
CA THR A 246 26.35 -5.41 -5.64
C THR A 246 25.05 -5.72 -6.37
N VAL A 247 23.94 -5.71 -5.65
CA VAL A 247 22.60 -5.89 -6.23
C VAL A 247 22.25 -4.67 -7.08
N ARG A 248 22.12 -4.86 -8.39
CA ARG A 248 21.78 -3.78 -9.35
C ARG A 248 20.70 -4.17 -10.33
N ASP A 249 20.31 -5.44 -10.35
CA ASP A 249 19.33 -5.95 -11.30
C ASP A 249 18.46 -7.06 -10.72
N LYS A 250 17.46 -7.48 -11.49
CA LYS A 250 16.46 -8.49 -11.15
C LYS A 250 16.48 -9.61 -12.18
N CYS A 251 16.81 -10.81 -11.74
CA CYS A 251 16.79 -12.00 -12.57
C CYS A 251 15.37 -12.59 -12.66
N MET A 252 14.73 -12.39 -13.81
CA MET A 252 13.38 -12.89 -14.08
C MET A 252 13.32 -14.42 -14.28
N GLY A 253 14.44 -15.07 -14.61
CA GLY A 253 14.54 -16.52 -14.79
C GLY A 253 15.02 -17.30 -13.56
N CYS A 254 15.37 -16.63 -12.47
CA CYS A 254 16.00 -17.24 -11.30
C CYS A 254 14.97 -17.80 -10.32
N ALA A 255 15.19 -19.04 -9.83
CA ALA A 255 14.50 -19.53 -8.65
C ALA A 255 14.83 -18.67 -7.42
N VAL A 256 14.08 -18.82 -6.33
CA VAL A 256 14.12 -17.85 -5.21
C VAL A 256 15.54 -17.60 -4.68
N ASN A 257 16.39 -18.62 -4.54
CA ASN A 257 17.76 -18.49 -4.04
C ASN A 257 18.83 -18.49 -5.14
N ASP A 258 18.43 -18.55 -6.41
CA ASP A 258 19.36 -18.41 -7.53
C ASP A 258 19.77 -16.95 -7.68
N VAL A 259 20.99 -16.75 -8.16
CA VAL A 259 21.57 -15.45 -8.45
C VAL A 259 22.20 -15.46 -9.84
N ASP A 260 22.07 -14.35 -10.54
CA ASP A 260 22.74 -14.11 -11.81
C ASP A 260 23.79 -13.03 -11.60
N VAL A 261 25.02 -13.23 -12.07
CA VAL A 261 26.12 -12.29 -11.80
C VAL A 261 26.80 -11.83 -13.08
N SER A 262 27.51 -10.72 -13.03
CA SER A 262 28.37 -10.32 -14.13
C SER A 262 29.45 -11.37 -14.40
N GLU A 263 29.84 -11.50 -15.66
CA GLU A 263 30.81 -12.50 -16.13
C GLU A 263 32.13 -12.52 -15.33
N ASP A 264 32.59 -11.38 -14.81
CA ASP A 264 33.79 -11.29 -13.98
C ASP A 264 33.61 -11.97 -12.61
N VAL A 265 32.45 -11.82 -11.97
CA VAL A 265 32.14 -12.48 -10.69
C VAL A 265 32.04 -13.98 -10.88
N PHE A 266 31.42 -14.41 -11.98
CA PHE A 266 31.34 -15.83 -12.32
C PHE A 266 32.74 -16.43 -12.53
N LYS A 267 33.58 -15.78 -13.34
CA LYS A 267 34.98 -16.18 -13.55
C LYS A 267 35.78 -16.20 -12.25
N ALA A 268 35.57 -15.25 -11.34
CA ALA A 268 36.25 -15.25 -10.05
C ALA A 268 35.98 -16.53 -9.24
N LEU A 269 34.76 -17.08 -9.31
CA LEU A 269 34.37 -18.29 -8.59
C LEU A 269 34.68 -19.59 -9.36
N TYR A 270 34.60 -19.57 -10.69
CA TYR A 270 34.60 -20.79 -11.53
C TYR A 270 35.60 -20.83 -12.70
N ASP A 271 36.36 -19.76 -12.95
CA ASP A 271 37.35 -19.58 -14.04
C ASP A 271 36.82 -19.65 -15.48
N ASP A 272 35.70 -20.32 -15.74
CA ASP A 272 35.19 -20.60 -17.08
C ASP A 272 33.68 -20.35 -17.20
N LEU A 273 33.30 -19.40 -18.07
CA LEU A 273 31.91 -19.07 -18.37
C LEU A 273 31.16 -20.21 -19.08
N GLY A 274 31.88 -21.07 -19.80
CA GLY A 274 31.31 -22.21 -20.53
C GLY A 274 30.71 -23.28 -19.62
N LEU A 275 31.04 -23.22 -18.32
CA LEU A 275 30.48 -24.09 -17.30
C LEU A 275 28.99 -23.84 -17.04
N GLY A 276 28.46 -22.68 -17.45
CA GLY A 276 27.05 -22.32 -17.33
C GLY A 276 26.56 -22.24 -15.89
N ARG A 277 25.42 -22.88 -15.59
CA ARG A 277 24.80 -22.88 -14.27
C ARG A 277 25.61 -23.70 -13.25
N ARG A 278 25.93 -23.13 -12.09
CA ARG A 278 26.73 -23.77 -11.03
C ARG A 278 26.24 -23.46 -9.62
N PRO A 279 26.45 -24.33 -8.62
CA PRO A 279 25.95 -24.09 -7.26
C PRO A 279 26.70 -22.95 -6.55
N VAL A 280 26.04 -22.19 -5.69
CA VAL A 280 26.69 -21.13 -4.89
C VAL A 280 26.03 -21.00 -3.52
N THR A 281 26.83 -20.59 -2.54
CA THR A 281 26.32 -20.09 -1.26
C THR A 281 26.52 -18.57 -1.22
N TRP A 282 25.51 -17.81 -0.84
CA TRP A 282 25.62 -16.34 -0.80
C TRP A 282 24.93 -15.72 0.41
N THR A 283 25.43 -14.55 0.81
CA THR A 283 24.98 -13.81 1.98
C THR A 283 24.96 -12.30 1.67
N LEU A 284 23.88 -11.59 1.98
CA LEU A 284 23.82 -10.13 2.02
C LEU A 284 24.73 -9.60 3.14
N VAL A 285 25.59 -8.65 2.80
CA VAL A 285 26.47 -7.95 3.74
C VAL A 285 26.11 -6.47 3.84
#